data_AF-A0A1E7F3T8-F1
#
_entry.id   AF-A0A1E7F3T8-F1
#
_cell.length_a   1.000
_cell.length_b   1.000
_cell.length_c   1.000
_cell.angle_alpha   90.00
_cell.angle_beta   90.00
_cell.angle_gamma   90.00
#
_symmetry.space_group_name_H-M   'P 1'
#
loop_
_entity.id
_entity.type
_entity.pdbx_description
1 polymer ?
#
loop_
_entity_poly.entity_id
_entity_poly.type
_entity_poly.pdbx_seq_one_letter_code
_entity_poly.pdbx_strand_id
1 'polypeptide(L)'
;MNIQFVHDLGDWWSHTIHVSKYDETVPKDASVAHLLSGDGAVPPEDMGGMKQYAYTMAKLTGKLKIEGKKTDGTKSDNGIFADPGTERWWQVLNSDVRAKLNVTTLFASPIEFDLETARSKLDTAIRQKTQKVGKEKSKLSKSSFQSGIAAQTTRSNEMALPQDPKKFCAICGVTVALKYCKGCNSIAFCCREHQVQSWPTHKEECRRIQKANKKNSR
;
A
#
# COMPACT_ATOMS: atom_id res chain seq x y z
N MET A 1 18.55 -6.48 -2.98
CA MET A 1 17.77 -7.44 -2.15
C MET A 1 16.38 -7.55 -2.75
N ASN A 2 15.81 -8.75 -2.86
CA ASN A 2 14.47 -8.95 -3.42
C ASN A 2 13.48 -9.29 -2.31
N ILE A 3 12.32 -8.64 -2.32
CA ILE A 3 11.21 -8.89 -1.40
C ILE A 3 9.98 -9.26 -2.24
N GLN A 4 9.23 -10.27 -1.81
CA GLN A 4 7.93 -10.58 -2.39
C GLN A 4 6.83 -9.99 -1.51
N PHE A 5 5.92 -9.24 -2.13
CA PHE A 5 4.75 -8.68 -1.47
C PHE A 5 3.49 -9.17 -2.18
N VAL A 6 2.70 -10.00 -1.49
CA VAL A 6 1.41 -10.46 -1.99
C VAL A 6 0.32 -9.58 -1.39
N HIS A 7 -0.50 -8.99 -2.26
CA HIS A 7 -1.71 -8.28 -1.87
C HIS A 7 -2.95 -9.04 -2.34
N ASP A 8 -4.05 -8.86 -1.62
CA ASP A 8 -5.30 -9.58 -1.80
C ASP A 8 -5.13 -11.11 -1.80
N LEU A 9 -5.40 -11.74 -0.65
CA LEU A 9 -5.25 -13.20 -0.52
C LEU A 9 -6.28 -13.99 -1.32
N GLY A 10 -7.35 -13.34 -1.84
CA GLY A 10 -8.29 -13.96 -2.77
C GLY A 10 -7.69 -14.04 -4.16
N ASP A 11 -7.34 -12.89 -4.73
CA ASP A 11 -6.83 -12.79 -6.10
C ASP A 11 -5.32 -13.12 -6.24
N TRP A 12 -4.59 -13.15 -5.13
CA TRP A 12 -3.17 -13.48 -5.05
C TRP A 12 -2.28 -12.65 -5.98
N TRP A 13 -2.31 -11.34 -5.81
CA TRP A 13 -1.48 -10.45 -6.59
C TRP A 13 -0.07 -10.32 -6.00
N SER A 14 0.90 -10.96 -6.64
CA SER A 14 2.30 -10.96 -6.21
C SER A 14 3.10 -9.82 -6.87
N HIS A 15 3.75 -9.01 -6.04
CA HIS A 15 4.71 -7.99 -6.45
C HIS A 15 6.13 -8.38 -6.05
N THR A 16 7.06 -8.23 -6.99
CA THR A 16 8.49 -8.34 -6.69
C THR A 16 9.06 -6.94 -6.46
N ILE A 17 9.59 -6.71 -5.26
CA ILE A 17 10.23 -5.46 -4.87
C ILE A 17 11.74 -5.66 -4.86
N HIS A 18 12.42 -4.90 -5.72
CA HIS A 18 13.87 -4.87 -5.76
C HIS A 18 14.39 -3.67 -4.97
N VAL A 19 15.14 -3.93 -3.91
CA VAL A 19 15.80 -2.91 -3.10
C VAL A 19 17.24 -2.79 -3.57
N SER A 20 17.55 -1.63 -4.15
CA SER A 20 18.88 -1.21 -4.58
C SER A 20 19.21 0.16 -3.98
N LYS A 21 20.50 0.53 -4.03
CA LYS A 21 20.92 1.90 -3.75
C LYS A 21 20.54 2.78 -4.95
N TYR A 22 20.00 3.96 -4.68
CA TYR A 22 19.77 4.97 -5.70
C TYR A 22 20.92 5.97 -5.62
N ASP A 23 21.68 6.09 -6.71
CA ASP A 23 22.92 6.87 -6.76
C ASP A 23 22.73 8.26 -7.38
N GLU A 24 21.54 8.57 -7.90
CA GLU A 24 21.23 9.87 -8.49
C GLU A 24 20.66 10.87 -7.45
N THR A 25 20.56 12.13 -7.86
CA THR A 25 19.99 13.18 -7.03
C THR A 25 18.48 13.02 -6.89
N VAL A 26 18.03 12.74 -5.66
CA VAL A 26 16.62 12.78 -5.30
C VAL A 26 16.09 14.23 -5.46
N PRO A 27 14.92 14.44 -6.09
CA PRO A 27 14.31 15.77 -6.20
C PRO A 27 14.17 16.46 -4.84
N LYS A 28 14.40 17.79 -4.80
CA LYS A 28 14.41 18.56 -3.54
C LYS A 28 13.06 18.60 -2.83
N ASP A 29 11.98 18.36 -3.56
CA ASP A 29 10.59 18.27 -3.12
C ASP A 29 10.14 16.83 -2.82
N ALA A 30 11.02 15.84 -2.93
CA ALA A 30 10.70 14.46 -2.66
C ALA A 30 10.25 14.25 -1.20
N SER A 31 9.14 13.53 -1.02
CA SER A 31 8.64 13.10 0.28
C SER A 31 9.33 11.80 0.73
N VAL A 32 8.74 11.07 1.69
CA VAL A 32 9.25 9.77 2.19
C VAL A 32 9.38 8.73 1.06
N ALA A 33 8.57 8.85 0.00
CA ALA A 33 8.74 8.10 -1.23
C ALA A 33 8.43 9.00 -2.43
N HIS A 34 9.23 8.87 -3.50
CA HIS A 34 9.04 9.62 -4.73
C HIS A 34 9.00 8.65 -5.91
N LEU A 35 7.94 8.75 -6.71
CA LEU A 35 7.78 7.92 -7.90
C LEU A 35 8.55 8.53 -9.08
N LEU A 36 9.57 7.81 -9.55
CA LEU A 36 10.42 8.24 -10.66
C LEU A 36 9.79 7.95 -12.02
N SER A 37 9.20 6.76 -12.17
CA SER A 37 8.59 6.29 -13.41
C SER A 37 7.59 5.16 -13.14
N GLY A 38 6.74 4.87 -14.10
CA GLY A 38 5.86 3.72 -14.13
C GLY A 38 5.35 3.47 -15.53
N ASP A 39 4.78 2.28 -15.75
CA ASP A 39 4.20 1.89 -17.01
C ASP A 39 2.97 0.99 -16.76
N GLY A 40 2.02 1.08 -17.68
CA GLY A 40 0.76 0.35 -17.65
C GLY A 40 -0.22 0.79 -16.56
N ALA A 41 -1.49 0.47 -16.74
CA ALA A 41 -2.48 0.65 -15.69
C ALA A 41 -2.40 -0.47 -14.64
N VAL A 42 -2.71 -0.12 -13.39
CA VAL A 42 -2.85 -1.11 -12.32
C VAL A 42 -4.04 -2.02 -12.65
N PRO A 43 -3.90 -3.36 -12.54
CA PRO A 43 -5.02 -4.26 -12.69
C PRO A 43 -6.14 -3.89 -11.73
N PRO A 44 -7.40 -3.96 -12.17
CA PRO A 44 -8.52 -3.65 -11.30
C PRO A 44 -8.60 -4.63 -10.12
N GLU A 45 -9.21 -4.19 -9.03
CA GLU A 45 -9.58 -5.08 -7.92
C GLU A 45 -10.65 -6.10 -8.37
N ASP A 46 -10.67 -7.26 -7.71
CA ASP A 46 -11.63 -8.37 -7.94
C ASP A 46 -11.66 -8.91 -9.38
N MET A 47 -10.49 -9.03 -10.00
CA MET A 47 -10.35 -9.62 -11.33
C MET A 47 -10.13 -11.14 -11.32
N GLY A 48 -10.05 -11.77 -10.16
CA GLY A 48 -9.74 -13.21 -10.06
C GLY A 48 -8.25 -13.48 -10.26
N GLY A 49 -7.42 -12.48 -9.93
CA GLY A 49 -5.96 -12.58 -10.01
C GLY A 49 -5.36 -12.53 -11.41
N MET A 50 -4.05 -12.78 -11.47
CA MET A 50 -3.24 -12.60 -12.68
C MET A 50 -3.70 -13.48 -13.85
N LYS A 51 -4.08 -14.74 -13.59
CA LYS A 51 -4.51 -15.66 -14.66
C LYS A 51 -5.81 -15.20 -15.30
N GLN A 52 -6.80 -14.86 -14.49
CA GLN A 52 -8.10 -14.45 -14.99
C GLN A 52 -8.02 -13.08 -15.66
N TYR A 53 -7.26 -12.13 -15.09
CA TYR A 53 -6.99 -10.84 -15.73
C TYR A 53 -6.31 -11.01 -17.09
N ALA A 54 -5.23 -11.81 -17.17
CA ALA A 54 -4.54 -12.08 -18.43
C ALA A 54 -5.46 -12.75 -19.46
N TYR A 55 -6.31 -13.67 -19.03
CA TYR A 55 -7.31 -14.31 -19.88
C TYR A 55 -8.35 -13.32 -20.41
N THR A 56 -8.88 -12.42 -19.56
CA THR A 56 -9.79 -11.35 -19.97
C THR A 56 -9.13 -10.38 -20.94
N MET A 57 -7.87 -9.97 -20.68
CA MET A 57 -7.12 -9.12 -21.60
C MET A 57 -6.83 -9.82 -22.93
N ALA A 58 -6.50 -11.11 -22.92
CA ALA A 58 -6.29 -11.88 -24.13
C ALA A 58 -7.56 -12.00 -24.98
N LYS A 59 -8.73 -12.14 -24.34
CA LYS A 59 -10.02 -12.04 -25.04
C LYS A 59 -10.18 -10.67 -25.68
N LEU A 60 -10.08 -9.58 -24.92
CA LEU A 60 -10.33 -8.22 -25.41
C LEU A 60 -9.33 -7.73 -26.46
N THR A 61 -8.09 -8.24 -26.44
CA THR A 61 -7.06 -7.90 -27.44
C THR A 61 -7.11 -8.79 -28.68
N GLY A 62 -8.10 -9.67 -28.79
CA GLY A 62 -8.22 -10.59 -29.93
C GLY A 62 -7.09 -11.61 -29.99
N LYS A 63 -6.36 -11.86 -28.89
CA LYS A 63 -5.36 -12.93 -28.80
C LYS A 63 -5.96 -14.28 -28.45
N LEU A 64 -7.17 -14.29 -27.87
CA LEU A 64 -7.89 -15.48 -27.48
C LEU A 64 -9.33 -15.46 -28.03
N LYS A 65 -9.78 -16.61 -28.53
CA LYS A 65 -11.11 -16.79 -29.09
C LYS A 65 -12.17 -16.74 -28.00
N ILE A 66 -13.23 -15.96 -28.19
CA ILE A 66 -14.35 -15.96 -27.23
C ILE A 66 -15.21 -17.19 -27.53
N GLU A 67 -15.38 -18.07 -26.53
CA GLU A 67 -16.33 -19.18 -26.60
C GLU A 67 -17.78 -18.66 -26.50
N GLY A 68 -18.66 -19.20 -27.34
CA GLY A 68 -20.07 -18.81 -27.33
C GLY A 68 -20.81 -19.55 -26.24
N LYS A 69 -21.53 -18.84 -25.35
CA LYS A 69 -22.57 -19.50 -24.56
C LYS A 69 -23.69 -19.90 -25.52
N LYS A 70 -23.89 -21.21 -25.67
CA LYS A 70 -25.00 -21.78 -26.45
C LYS A 70 -26.28 -21.66 -25.65
N THR A 71 -27.37 -21.34 -26.32
CA THR A 71 -28.72 -21.59 -25.80
C THR A 71 -29.18 -23.02 -26.07
N ASP A 72 -28.58 -23.75 -27.01
CA ASP A 72 -28.98 -25.13 -27.34
C ASP A 72 -27.77 -26.04 -27.66
N GLY A 73 -27.84 -27.29 -27.21
CA GLY A 73 -26.73 -28.24 -27.01
C GLY A 73 -25.94 -28.77 -28.23
N THR A 74 -25.79 -28.04 -29.34
CA THR A 74 -25.03 -28.48 -30.53
C THR A 74 -23.57 -28.00 -30.52
N LYS A 75 -22.59 -28.87 -30.81
CA LYS A 75 -21.14 -28.63 -30.65
C LYS A 75 -20.57 -27.43 -31.46
N SER A 76 -19.64 -26.73 -30.77
CA SER A 76 -18.63 -25.74 -31.16
C SER A 76 -18.78 -24.96 -32.46
N ASP A 77 -19.17 -23.69 -32.33
CA ASP A 77 -18.78 -22.64 -33.26
C ASP A 77 -17.29 -22.31 -33.03
N ASN A 78 -16.50 -22.26 -34.09
CA ASN A 78 -15.07 -21.95 -34.03
C ASN A 78 -14.92 -20.54 -33.43
N GLY A 79 -14.44 -20.44 -32.19
CA GLY A 79 -14.47 -19.18 -31.45
C GLY A 79 -13.93 -18.01 -32.27
N ILE A 80 -14.68 -16.91 -32.26
CA ILE A 80 -14.39 -15.71 -33.05
C ILE A 80 -13.42 -14.84 -32.23
N PHE A 81 -12.42 -14.28 -32.90
CA PHE A 81 -11.52 -13.30 -32.29
C PHE A 81 -12.32 -12.06 -31.88
N ALA A 82 -12.07 -11.56 -30.68
CA ALA A 82 -12.76 -10.35 -30.22
C ALA A 82 -12.19 -9.14 -30.96
N ASP A 83 -13.00 -8.52 -31.81
CA ASP A 83 -12.71 -7.24 -32.43
C ASP A 83 -13.54 -6.16 -31.71
N PRO A 84 -12.92 -5.04 -31.27
CA PRO A 84 -13.63 -3.88 -30.71
C PRO A 84 -14.82 -3.38 -31.56
N GLY A 85 -14.85 -3.66 -32.86
CA GLY A 85 -15.98 -3.36 -33.75
C GLY A 85 -17.20 -4.29 -33.59
N THR A 86 -17.10 -5.38 -32.81
CA THR A 86 -18.16 -6.39 -32.69
C THR A 86 -18.98 -6.22 -31.41
N GLU A 87 -20.30 -6.43 -31.51
CA GLU A 87 -21.23 -6.39 -30.35
C GLU A 87 -20.78 -7.34 -29.23
N ARG A 88 -20.20 -8.48 -29.62
CA ARG A 88 -19.71 -9.50 -28.68
C ARG A 88 -18.53 -9.02 -27.84
N TRP A 89 -17.63 -8.22 -28.42
CA TRP A 89 -16.55 -7.60 -27.66
C TRP A 89 -17.10 -6.65 -26.60
N TRP A 90 -18.08 -5.82 -26.97
CA TRP A 90 -18.76 -4.92 -26.04
C TRP A 90 -19.51 -5.66 -24.93
N GLN A 91 -20.13 -6.80 -25.24
CA GLN A 91 -20.76 -7.66 -24.22
C GLN A 91 -19.74 -8.17 -23.19
N VAL A 92 -18.58 -8.66 -23.64
CA VAL A 92 -17.52 -9.12 -22.73
C VAL A 92 -16.95 -7.95 -21.93
N LEU A 93 -16.66 -6.81 -22.56
CA LEU A 93 -16.18 -5.63 -21.85
C LEU A 93 -17.19 -5.16 -20.80
N ASN A 94 -18.47 -5.07 -21.15
CA ASN A 94 -19.49 -4.56 -20.24
C ASN A 94 -19.75 -5.52 -19.08
N SER A 95 -19.77 -6.83 -19.31
CA SER A 95 -20.06 -7.83 -18.27
C SER A 95 -18.85 -8.22 -17.42
N ASP A 96 -17.72 -8.53 -18.03
CA ASP A 96 -16.55 -9.06 -17.31
C ASP A 96 -15.67 -7.95 -16.74
N VAL A 97 -15.78 -6.73 -17.26
CA VAL A 97 -14.99 -5.56 -16.84
C VAL A 97 -15.92 -4.50 -16.22
N ARG A 98 -16.75 -3.78 -17.00
CA ARG A 98 -17.48 -2.59 -16.50
C ARG A 98 -18.55 -2.87 -15.44
N ALA A 99 -19.16 -4.05 -15.43
CA ALA A 99 -20.23 -4.39 -14.49
C ALA A 99 -19.71 -4.71 -13.08
N LYS A 100 -18.40 -4.86 -12.89
CA LYS A 100 -17.82 -5.11 -11.57
C LYS A 100 -17.73 -3.79 -10.78
N LEU A 101 -18.28 -3.77 -9.57
CA LEU A 101 -18.43 -2.54 -8.76
C LEU A 101 -17.12 -1.77 -8.56
N ASN A 102 -16.00 -2.48 -8.41
CA ASN A 102 -14.69 -1.91 -8.10
C ASN A 102 -13.88 -1.54 -9.35
N VAL A 103 -14.49 -1.65 -10.53
CA VAL A 103 -13.90 -1.31 -11.84
C VAL A 103 -14.22 0.13 -12.27
N THR A 104 -14.92 0.91 -11.46
CA THR A 104 -15.29 2.28 -11.82
C THR A 104 -14.10 3.24 -12.01
N THR A 105 -12.91 2.90 -11.52
CA THR A 105 -11.65 3.62 -11.76
C THR A 105 -10.93 3.23 -13.07
N LEU A 106 -11.49 2.32 -13.89
CA LEU A 106 -10.80 1.71 -15.06
C LEU A 106 -10.69 2.52 -16.33
N PHE A 107 -11.20 3.74 -16.39
CA PHE A 107 -10.97 4.54 -17.59
C PHE A 107 -9.52 5.10 -17.66
N ALA A 108 -8.60 4.57 -16.84
CA ALA A 108 -7.17 4.66 -17.13
C ALA A 108 -6.85 3.69 -18.28
N SER A 109 -6.41 4.24 -19.41
CA SER A 109 -5.93 3.45 -20.54
C SER A 109 -4.86 2.47 -20.04
N PRO A 110 -4.95 1.16 -20.34
CA PRO A 110 -3.95 0.17 -19.93
C PRO A 110 -2.56 0.44 -20.53
N ILE A 111 -2.47 1.36 -21.49
CA ILE A 111 -1.25 1.79 -22.17
C ILE A 111 -0.70 3.08 -21.55
N GLU A 112 -1.54 3.88 -20.89
CA GLU A 112 -1.13 5.20 -20.40
C GLU A 112 -0.90 5.17 -18.89
N PHE A 113 0.31 5.55 -18.50
CA PHE A 113 0.67 5.77 -17.11
C PHE A 113 0.78 7.27 -16.82
N ASP A 114 -0.22 7.82 -16.13
CA ASP A 114 -0.16 9.20 -15.66
C ASP A 114 0.69 9.30 -14.39
N LEU A 115 1.96 9.69 -14.60
CA LEU A 115 2.96 9.82 -13.54
C LEU A 115 2.55 10.86 -12.48
N GLU A 116 1.94 11.96 -12.87
CA GLU A 116 1.64 13.06 -11.95
C GLU A 116 0.43 12.72 -11.07
N THR A 117 -0.60 12.13 -11.68
CA THR A 117 -1.74 11.57 -10.92
C THR A 117 -1.27 10.47 -9.97
N ALA A 118 -0.36 9.60 -10.40
CA ALA A 118 0.19 8.54 -9.55
C ALA A 118 1.00 9.11 -8.37
N ARG A 119 1.82 10.14 -8.59
CA ARG A 119 2.55 10.85 -7.52
C ARG A 119 1.61 11.47 -6.50
N SER A 120 0.55 12.14 -6.96
CA SER A 120 -0.45 12.76 -6.08
C SER A 120 -1.18 11.72 -5.22
N LYS A 121 -1.57 10.58 -5.82
CA LYS A 121 -2.17 9.46 -5.10
C LYS A 121 -1.21 8.84 -4.08
N LEU A 122 0.07 8.69 -4.43
CA LEU A 122 1.10 8.17 -3.53
C LEU A 122 1.32 9.08 -2.32
N ASP A 123 1.47 10.39 -2.55
CA ASP A 123 1.65 11.35 -1.46
C ASP A 123 0.43 11.36 -0.53
N THR A 124 -0.78 11.29 -1.09
CA THR A 124 -2.02 11.14 -0.33
C THR A 124 -2.01 9.86 0.51
N ALA A 125 -1.70 8.70 -0.09
CA ALA A 125 -1.71 7.41 0.58
C ALA A 125 -0.70 7.33 1.75
N ILE A 126 0.48 7.92 1.59
CA ILE A 126 1.52 7.99 2.64
C ILE A 126 1.06 8.88 3.81
N ARG A 127 0.27 9.92 3.53
CA ARG A 127 -0.22 10.87 4.54
C ARG A 127 -1.55 10.48 5.20
N GLN A 128 -2.26 9.48 4.67
CA GLN A 128 -3.57 9.10 5.19
C GLN A 128 -3.47 8.53 6.63
N LYS A 129 -4.29 9.06 7.53
CA LYS A 129 -4.41 8.66 8.96
C LYS A 129 -4.90 7.21 9.18
N THR A 130 -5.32 6.50 8.12
CA THR A 130 -5.86 5.14 8.18
C THR A 130 -4.82 4.08 8.54
N GLN A 131 -3.53 4.38 8.46
CA GLN A 131 -2.50 3.59 9.13
C GLN A 131 -2.58 3.85 10.64
N LYS A 132 -3.41 3.06 11.34
CA LYS A 132 -3.46 3.06 12.81
C LYS A 132 -2.07 2.69 13.35
N VAL A 133 -1.31 3.69 13.79
CA VAL A 133 -0.03 3.53 14.49
C VAL A 133 -0.18 2.48 15.58
N GLY A 134 0.69 1.46 15.58
CA GLY A 134 0.69 0.40 16.59
C GLY A 134 -0.32 -0.74 16.38
N LYS A 135 -1.12 -0.72 15.30
CA LYS A 135 -1.85 -1.91 14.80
C LYS A 135 -1.27 -2.41 13.48
N GLU A 136 0.04 -2.31 13.34
CA GLU A 136 0.74 -3.12 12.37
C GLU A 136 0.47 -4.58 12.76
N LYS A 137 -0.44 -5.25 12.04
CA LYS A 137 -0.47 -6.70 12.04
C LYS A 137 0.81 -7.11 11.33
N SER A 138 1.94 -7.04 12.01
CA SER A 138 3.22 -7.57 11.57
C SER A 138 3.13 -9.10 11.59
N LYS A 139 2.27 -9.66 10.74
CA LYS A 139 2.46 -10.98 10.16
C LYS A 139 3.51 -10.85 9.05
N LEU A 140 4.66 -10.27 9.38
CA LEU A 140 5.81 -10.30 8.50
C LEU A 140 6.42 -11.70 8.65
N SER A 141 5.87 -12.67 7.92
CA SER A 141 6.49 -13.98 7.79
C SER A 141 7.73 -13.81 6.92
N LYS A 142 8.90 -13.67 7.53
CA LYS A 142 10.18 -13.82 6.84
C LYS A 142 10.38 -15.32 6.59
N SER A 143 9.90 -15.81 5.47
CA SER A 143 10.32 -17.14 4.99
C SER A 143 11.52 -16.94 4.07
N SER A 144 12.71 -17.32 4.55
CA SER A 144 13.84 -17.51 3.65
C SER A 144 13.57 -18.81 2.88
N PHE A 145 13.18 -18.70 1.61
CA PHE A 145 13.18 -19.85 0.71
C PHE A 145 14.62 -20.13 0.29
N GLN A 146 15.41 -20.67 1.22
CA GLN A 146 16.66 -21.34 0.90
C GLN A 146 16.33 -22.84 0.93
N SER A 147 15.96 -23.35 -0.24
CA SER A 147 15.91 -24.77 -0.59
C SER A 147 15.13 -25.69 0.36
N GLY A 148 13.84 -25.90 0.07
CA GLY A 148 13.11 -27.16 0.31
C GLY A 148 12.92 -27.63 1.77
N ILE A 149 11.68 -28.04 2.07
CA ILE A 149 11.21 -28.65 3.33
C ILE A 149 10.80 -27.64 4.40
N ALA A 150 9.48 -27.55 4.56
CA ALA A 150 8.79 -26.71 5.52
C ALA A 150 9.08 -27.14 6.97
N ALA A 151 9.51 -26.20 7.80
CA ALA A 151 9.43 -26.29 9.25
C ALA A 151 8.51 -25.18 9.76
N GLN A 152 7.25 -25.53 10.04
CA GLN A 152 6.37 -24.67 10.82
C GLN A 152 6.89 -24.64 12.25
N THR A 153 7.43 -23.52 12.69
CA THR A 153 7.67 -23.28 14.13
C THR A 153 6.65 -22.27 14.60
N THR A 154 5.57 -22.76 15.20
CA THR A 154 4.66 -21.97 16.03
C THR A 154 5.43 -21.54 17.28
N ARG A 155 5.65 -20.23 17.48
CA ARG A 155 5.97 -19.70 18.81
C ARG A 155 5.18 -18.41 19.09
N SER A 156 4.71 -18.42 20.33
CA SER A 156 3.69 -17.64 21.01
C SER A 156 4.07 -16.20 21.33
N ASN A 157 3.03 -15.38 21.55
CA ASN A 157 2.96 -14.18 22.40
C ASN A 157 4.27 -13.73 23.06
N GLU A 158 4.80 -12.58 22.64
CA GLU A 158 5.73 -11.78 23.45
C GLU A 158 5.24 -10.33 23.56
N MET A 159 5.14 -9.86 24.81
CA MET A 159 4.74 -8.53 25.25
C MET A 159 5.61 -7.42 24.61
N ALA A 160 4.95 -6.39 24.06
CA ALA A 160 5.62 -5.23 23.51
C ALA A 160 6.42 -4.46 24.57
N LEU A 161 7.72 -4.28 24.31
CA LEU A 161 8.62 -3.41 25.08
C LEU A 161 8.15 -1.94 25.03
N PRO A 162 8.33 -1.16 26.12
CA PRO A 162 7.92 0.24 26.19
C PRO A 162 8.72 1.11 25.21
N GLN A 163 8.01 1.73 24.26
CA GLN A 163 8.57 2.64 23.26
C GLN A 163 8.97 3.98 23.89
N ASP A 164 10.16 4.50 23.56
CA ASP A 164 10.66 5.79 24.05
C ASP A 164 9.82 6.97 23.54
N PRO A 165 9.17 7.78 24.40
CA PRO A 165 8.31 8.90 24.02
C PRO A 165 9.06 10.11 23.41
N LYS A 166 10.37 9.99 23.25
CA LYS A 166 11.24 10.99 22.60
C LYS A 166 11.37 10.78 21.10
N LYS A 167 11.03 9.60 20.59
CA LYS A 167 11.27 9.22 19.18
C LYS A 167 10.11 9.57 18.24
N PHE A 168 8.97 10.00 18.78
CA PHE A 168 7.76 10.30 18.03
C PHE A 168 6.98 11.47 18.63
N CYS A 169 6.18 12.14 17.82
CA CYS A 169 5.27 13.18 18.30
C CYS A 169 4.16 12.57 19.14
N ALA A 170 3.94 13.08 20.35
CA ALA A 170 2.94 12.54 21.27
C ALA A 170 1.47 12.70 20.82
N ILE A 171 1.19 13.54 19.81
CA ILE A 171 -0.16 13.71 19.25
C ILE A 171 -0.33 12.97 17.93
N CYS A 172 0.59 13.17 16.98
CA CYS A 172 0.44 12.65 15.62
C CYS A 172 1.38 11.48 15.26
N GLY A 173 2.31 11.09 16.13
CA GLY A 173 3.22 9.95 15.91
C GLY A 173 4.35 10.19 14.90
N VAL A 174 4.43 11.37 14.28
CA VAL A 174 5.51 11.73 13.34
C VAL A 174 6.87 11.59 14.02
N THR A 175 7.86 11.00 13.34
CA THR A 175 9.22 10.75 13.87
C THR A 175 10.27 11.75 13.38
N VAL A 176 9.91 12.59 12.40
CA VAL A 176 10.80 13.58 11.77
C VAL A 176 10.53 15.00 12.27
N ALA A 177 11.56 15.86 12.22
CA ALA A 177 11.49 17.28 12.62
C ALA A 177 10.92 17.52 14.03
N LEU A 178 11.28 16.63 14.96
CA LEU A 178 10.78 16.64 16.33
C LEU A 178 11.39 17.78 17.16
N LYS A 179 10.52 18.53 17.82
CA LYS A 179 10.84 19.58 18.78
C LYS A 179 10.45 19.09 20.17
N TYR A 180 11.41 19.06 21.08
CA TYR A 180 11.18 18.64 22.45
C TYR A 180 10.50 19.74 23.27
N CYS A 181 9.74 19.32 24.28
CA CYS A 181 9.21 20.26 25.26
C CYS A 181 10.36 20.96 26.00
N LYS A 182 10.51 22.27 25.82
CA LYS A 182 11.58 23.08 26.44
C LYS A 182 11.63 23.00 27.98
N GLY A 183 10.53 22.62 28.63
CA GLY A 183 10.47 22.50 30.08
C GLY A 183 11.07 21.20 30.60
N CYS A 184 10.55 20.06 30.15
CA CYS A 184 10.89 18.74 30.70
C CYS A 184 11.83 17.91 29.82
N ASN A 185 11.96 18.25 28.53
CA ASN A 185 12.73 17.51 27.52
C ASN A 185 12.41 15.99 27.45
N SER A 186 11.23 15.57 27.92
CA SER A 186 10.83 14.16 28.03
C SER A 186 9.84 13.70 26.96
N ILE A 187 9.26 14.64 26.22
CA ILE A 187 8.25 14.40 25.20
C ILE A 187 8.58 15.24 23.96
N ALA A 188 8.27 14.72 22.78
CA ALA A 188 8.53 15.35 21.50
C ALA A 188 7.24 15.71 20.75
N PHE A 189 7.29 16.77 19.94
CA PHE A 189 6.20 17.24 19.08
C PHE A 189 6.72 17.68 17.72
N CYS A 190 5.99 17.44 16.63
CA CYS A 190 6.40 17.94 15.31
C CYS A 190 6.17 19.45 15.15
N CYS A 191 5.22 20.05 15.89
CA CYS A 191 4.86 21.46 15.78
C CYS A 191 4.33 22.06 17.10
N ARG A 192 4.11 23.37 17.13
CA ARG A 192 3.67 24.10 18.33
C ARG A 192 2.21 23.81 18.67
N GLU A 193 1.39 23.59 17.65
CA GLU A 193 -0.04 23.32 17.76
C GLU A 193 -0.26 22.00 18.53
N HIS A 194 0.48 20.93 18.18
CA HIS A 194 0.43 19.66 18.91
C HIS A 194 0.95 19.76 20.34
N GLN A 195 1.92 20.64 20.61
CA GLN A 195 2.35 20.90 21.98
C GLN A 195 1.24 21.59 22.80
N VAL A 196 0.52 22.54 22.21
CA VAL A 196 -0.61 23.23 22.88
C VAL A 196 -1.77 22.27 23.09
N GLN A 197 -2.09 21.42 22.12
CA GLN A 197 -3.13 20.39 22.23
C GLN A 197 -2.82 19.36 23.32
N SER A 198 -1.54 18.97 23.47
CA SER A 198 -1.11 18.06 24.53
C SER A 198 -0.94 18.76 25.89
N TRP A 199 -0.99 20.09 25.96
CA TRP A 199 -0.65 20.83 27.18
C TRP A 199 -1.57 20.53 28.37
N PRO A 200 -2.91 20.41 28.22
CA PRO A 200 -3.79 20.11 29.35
C PRO A 200 -3.43 18.80 30.06
N THR A 201 -3.04 17.77 29.30
CA THR A 201 -2.67 16.45 29.85
C THR A 201 -1.20 16.37 30.25
N HIS A 202 -0.30 17.08 29.57
CA HIS A 202 1.14 17.04 29.83
C HIS A 202 1.59 17.95 30.98
N LYS A 203 0.86 19.03 31.29
CA LYS A 203 1.28 20.11 32.21
C LYS A 203 1.71 19.61 33.60
N GLU A 204 0.97 18.67 34.18
CA GLU A 204 1.26 18.14 35.52
C GLU A 204 2.54 17.32 35.52
N GLU A 205 2.67 16.41 34.55
CA GLU A 205 3.85 15.56 34.38
C GLU A 205 5.09 16.40 34.04
N CYS A 206 4.93 17.42 33.20
CA CYS A 206 5.99 18.38 32.85
C CYS A 206 6.58 19.05 34.09
N ARG A 207 5.72 19.49 35.03
CA ARG A 207 6.13 20.12 36.30
C ARG A 207 6.85 19.14 37.21
N ARG A 208 6.39 17.88 37.26
CA ARG A 208 7.01 16.81 38.06
C ARG A 208 8.44 16.54 37.60
N ILE A 209 8.64 16.37 36.30
CA ILE A 209 9.95 16.10 35.69
C ILE A 209 10.89 17.30 35.86
N GLN A 210 10.40 18.54 35.68
CA GLN A 210 11.20 19.75 35.92
C GLN A 210 11.76 19.82 37.36
N LYS A 211 10.94 19.48 38.36
CA LYS A 211 11.39 19.43 39.76
C LYS A 211 12.46 18.36 39.97
N ALA A 212 12.31 17.18 39.37
CA ALA A 212 13.30 16.11 39.44
C ALA A 212 14.63 16.52 38.78
N ASN A 213 14.58 17.09 37.58
CA ASN A 213 15.77 17.56 36.86
C ASN A 213 16.51 18.67 37.62
N LYS A 214 15.78 19.58 38.29
CA LYS A 214 16.39 20.63 39.12
C LYS A 214 17.08 20.09 40.38
N LYS A 215 16.58 18.99 40.95
CA LYS A 215 17.23 18.30 42.09
C LYS A 215 18.50 17.57 41.68
N ASN A 216 18.53 16.97 40.49
CA ASN A 216 19.71 16.27 39.95
C ASN A 216 20.81 17.21 39.42
N SER A 217 20.55 18.51 39.32
CA SER A 217 21.50 19.53 38.83
C SER A 217 22.14 20.35 39.97
N ARG A 218 21.88 19.98 41.23
CA ARG A 218 22.53 20.52 42.43
C ARG A 218 23.41 19.44 43.03
#